data_AF-A0A7J6TNB8-F1
#
_entry.id   AF-A0A7J6TNB8-F1
#
_cell.length_a   1.000
_cell.length_b   1.000
_cell.length_c   1.000
_cell.angle_alpha   90.00
_cell.angle_beta   90.00
_cell.angle_gamma   90.00
#
_symmetry.space_group_name_H-M   'P 1'
#
loop_
_entity.id
_entity.type
_entity.pdbx_description
1 polymer ?
#
loop_
_entity_poly.entity_id
_entity_poly.type
_entity_poly.pdbx_seq_one_letter_code
_entity_poly.pdbx_strand_id
1 'polypeptide(L)'
;MYTLFTSLLTLPPRAAINPGCFPPSSGFTEAECCHPEPFGNPSCWDSLGHTYSQCCLPPHPPSADCLARAEGLGPALQQAPWWVRMEACCRSPSAQECWGKDTTPLLDHTTGEVVQPGYTVEYVKCCLGEVSLLGAAEKFARGVRKDLEPWLGYRQAIGPSPEEDPHRCLYRIRNNTIRHCNFTNKNFWETMQAANTAIHALAALTALPDLDVYVAVYELEPPNPPRGPYPHLLFVSRLSERFTATRRQGLVMPVWSLFGRLGWEMPLALERAAVPWERKIPKLFWRGTFDGNRYSSGLVGEGVVWANVSFEEHLSRVFIGTDDWHLYSRARLVLLGQKYPRLIDARFTGVAETAARVEAEVRQLGLLADRHVPKAEQLKYRYRIDLDGSANSERFLWLCQTETTVFRVHPRPMYHYADSPAIDLQPWVDYVPVRPDLSDLVPHLLRLDEGRARSMARSMARKAKKWMTSLAVHRALLAAMREISGMQDTHDS
;
A
#
# COMPACT_ATOMS: atom_id res chain seq x y z
N MET A 1 -19.47 -58.02 -10.12
CA MET A 1 -18.85 -56.98 -9.26
C MET A 1 -18.76 -55.70 -10.07
N TYR A 2 -19.07 -54.56 -9.44
CA TYR A 2 -19.19 -53.19 -9.96
C TYR A 2 -20.58 -52.76 -10.46
N THR A 3 -21.46 -52.57 -9.48
CA THR A 3 -22.60 -51.64 -9.56
C THR A 3 -22.06 -50.24 -9.26
N LEU A 4 -22.03 -49.35 -10.27
CA LEU A 4 -21.66 -47.95 -10.10
C LEU A 4 -22.87 -47.16 -9.59
N PHE A 5 -22.74 -46.62 -8.38
CA PHE A 5 -23.61 -45.61 -7.79
C PHE A 5 -23.48 -44.30 -8.59
N THR A 6 -24.52 -43.91 -9.32
CA THR A 6 -24.73 -42.52 -9.73
C THR A 6 -25.31 -41.75 -8.55
N SER A 7 -24.44 -41.13 -7.76
CA SER A 7 -24.85 -40.07 -6.84
C SER A 7 -25.18 -38.82 -7.65
N LEU A 8 -26.46 -38.45 -7.66
CA LEU A 8 -26.95 -37.15 -8.09
C LEU A 8 -26.30 -36.07 -7.21
N LEU A 9 -25.19 -35.48 -7.68
CA LEU A 9 -24.74 -34.17 -7.22
C LEU A 9 -25.77 -33.15 -7.70
N THR A 10 -26.72 -32.81 -6.83
CA THR A 10 -27.49 -31.58 -6.96
C THR A 10 -26.50 -30.41 -7.02
N LEU A 11 -26.37 -29.80 -8.20
CA LEU A 11 -25.63 -28.56 -8.37
C LEU A 11 -26.16 -27.51 -7.37
N PRO A 12 -25.30 -26.67 -6.77
CA PRO A 12 -25.77 -25.60 -5.92
C PRO A 12 -26.71 -24.68 -6.72
N PRO A 13 -27.68 -24.02 -6.05
CA PRO A 13 -28.61 -23.10 -6.72
C PRO A 13 -27.82 -22.05 -7.51
N ARG A 14 -28.32 -21.70 -8.69
CA ARG A 14 -27.73 -20.73 -9.64
C ARG A 14 -27.11 -19.55 -8.89
N ALA A 15 -25.80 -19.37 -9.03
CA ALA A 15 -25.08 -18.26 -8.43
C ALA A 15 -25.66 -16.94 -8.97
N ALA A 16 -26.34 -16.20 -8.10
CA ALA A 16 -26.82 -14.86 -8.42
C ALA A 16 -25.64 -13.88 -8.42
N ILE A 17 -25.57 -13.00 -9.42
CA ILE A 17 -24.55 -11.97 -9.49
C ILE A 17 -24.69 -10.99 -8.31
N ASN A 18 -23.57 -10.62 -7.69
CA ASN A 18 -23.58 -9.59 -6.64
C ASN A 18 -24.16 -8.26 -7.21
N PRO A 19 -25.13 -7.60 -6.56
CA PRO A 19 -25.88 -6.44 -7.09
C PRO A 19 -25.06 -5.16 -7.31
N GLY A 20 -23.76 -5.16 -6.98
CA GLY A 20 -22.80 -4.13 -7.40
C GLY A 20 -22.15 -4.40 -8.76
N CYS A 21 -22.31 -5.60 -9.29
CA CYS A 21 -21.73 -6.10 -10.53
C CYS A 21 -22.77 -6.14 -11.66
N PHE A 22 -23.38 -5.01 -12.03
CA PHE A 22 -24.26 -4.96 -13.20
C PHE A 22 -23.46 -4.71 -14.47
N PRO A 23 -23.53 -5.53 -15.54
CA PRO A 23 -22.81 -5.22 -16.76
C PRO A 23 -23.37 -3.91 -17.37
N PRO A 24 -22.63 -2.80 -17.41
CA PRO A 24 -23.02 -1.67 -18.20
C PRO A 24 -22.55 -1.99 -19.62
N SER A 25 -23.49 -2.26 -20.52
CA SER A 25 -23.34 -2.20 -21.99
C SER A 25 -22.68 -3.35 -22.77
N SER A 26 -22.13 -4.39 -22.15
CA SER A 26 -21.66 -5.58 -22.90
C SER A 26 -22.78 -6.60 -22.95
N GLY A 27 -23.34 -6.92 -24.12
CA GLY A 27 -24.50 -7.80 -24.32
C GLY A 27 -24.33 -9.28 -23.93
N PHE A 28 -23.79 -9.55 -22.74
CA PHE A 28 -23.66 -10.84 -22.11
C PHE A 28 -24.74 -11.00 -21.02
N THR A 29 -25.27 -12.20 -20.90
CA THR A 29 -26.21 -12.62 -19.86
C THR A 29 -25.47 -13.01 -18.58
N GLU A 30 -26.19 -13.02 -17.45
CA GLU A 30 -25.68 -13.46 -16.15
C GLU A 30 -25.03 -14.86 -16.21
N ALA A 31 -25.67 -15.78 -16.94
CA ALA A 31 -25.16 -17.13 -17.13
C ALA A 31 -23.85 -17.16 -17.93
N GLU A 32 -23.69 -16.29 -18.94
CA GLU A 32 -22.46 -16.20 -19.75
C GLU A 32 -21.29 -15.59 -18.96
N CYS A 33 -21.58 -14.71 -18.00
CA CYS A 33 -20.56 -14.09 -17.16
C CYS A 33 -20.15 -14.96 -15.96
N CYS A 34 -21.03 -15.84 -15.47
CA CYS A 34 -20.81 -16.65 -14.25
C CYS A 34 -20.85 -18.17 -14.45
N HIS A 35 -20.67 -18.68 -15.67
CA HIS A 35 -20.62 -20.13 -15.93
C HIS A 35 -19.35 -20.78 -15.33
N PRO A 36 -19.47 -21.95 -14.68
CA PRO A 36 -18.31 -22.74 -14.27
C PRO A 36 -17.64 -23.37 -15.50
N GLU A 37 -16.37 -23.07 -15.66
CA GLU A 37 -15.40 -23.57 -16.64
C GLU A 37 -15.29 -22.89 -18.04
N PRO A 38 -14.04 -22.54 -18.46
CA PRO A 38 -12.82 -22.58 -17.65
C PRO A 38 -12.82 -21.46 -16.60
N PHE A 39 -13.27 -20.25 -16.95
CA PHE A 39 -13.54 -19.13 -16.04
C PHE A 39 -14.48 -18.20 -16.80
N GLY A 40 -15.59 -17.76 -16.19
CA GLY A 40 -16.57 -16.89 -16.85
C GLY A 40 -15.95 -15.71 -17.61
N ASN A 41 -16.61 -15.23 -18.68
CA ASN A 41 -16.00 -14.33 -19.66
C ASN A 41 -15.38 -13.08 -18.99
N PRO A 42 -14.04 -12.91 -19.00
CA PRO A 42 -13.37 -11.77 -18.36
C PRO A 42 -13.86 -10.41 -18.85
N SER A 43 -14.31 -10.37 -20.12
CA SER A 43 -14.85 -9.17 -20.78
C SER A 43 -16.13 -8.64 -20.12
N CYS A 44 -16.85 -9.47 -19.36
CA CYS A 44 -18.03 -9.04 -18.60
C CYS A 44 -17.72 -8.04 -17.48
N TRP A 45 -16.51 -8.11 -16.92
CA TRP A 45 -16.14 -7.39 -15.69
C TRP A 45 -15.16 -6.23 -15.94
N ASP A 46 -14.67 -6.11 -17.17
CA ASP A 46 -13.67 -5.13 -17.60
C ASP A 46 -14.17 -3.67 -17.54
N SER A 47 -15.48 -3.45 -17.60
CA SER A 47 -16.10 -2.12 -17.55
C SER A 47 -16.26 -1.57 -16.13
N LEU A 48 -16.33 -2.44 -15.12
CA LEU A 48 -16.56 -2.09 -13.72
C LEU A 48 -15.36 -2.35 -12.79
N GLY A 49 -14.29 -2.97 -13.31
CA GLY A 49 -13.11 -3.29 -12.51
C GLY A 49 -13.40 -4.25 -11.37
N HIS A 50 -14.31 -5.20 -11.59
CA HIS A 50 -14.56 -6.33 -10.69
C HIS A 50 -13.86 -7.60 -11.22
N THR A 51 -13.84 -8.65 -10.40
CA THR A 51 -13.30 -9.97 -10.75
C THR A 51 -14.41 -11.01 -10.72
N TYR A 52 -14.22 -12.15 -11.40
CA TYR A 52 -15.12 -13.30 -11.32
C TYR A 52 -15.44 -13.68 -9.86
N SER A 53 -14.43 -13.71 -8.99
CA SER A 53 -14.60 -13.98 -7.55
C SER A 53 -15.39 -12.90 -6.79
N GLN A 54 -15.45 -11.67 -7.29
CA GLN A 54 -16.23 -10.59 -6.68
C GLN A 54 -17.66 -10.53 -7.18
N CYS A 55 -17.97 -11.08 -8.36
CA CYS A 55 -19.29 -10.96 -8.98
C CYS A 55 -20.06 -12.27 -9.07
N CYS A 56 -19.37 -13.39 -9.24
CA CYS A 56 -19.96 -14.70 -9.47
C CYS A 56 -19.80 -15.66 -8.29
N LEU A 57 -18.90 -15.34 -7.35
CA LEU A 57 -18.83 -16.05 -6.08
C LEU A 57 -19.46 -15.15 -5.02
N PRO A 58 -20.42 -15.66 -4.22
CA PRO A 58 -20.77 -14.98 -2.98
C PRO A 58 -19.48 -14.87 -2.16
N PRO A 59 -19.16 -13.70 -1.56
CA PRO A 59 -18.09 -13.63 -0.59
C PRO A 59 -18.33 -14.73 0.46
N HIS A 60 -17.27 -15.35 0.97
CA HIS A 60 -17.44 -16.39 1.99
C HIS A 60 -18.30 -15.79 3.11
N PRO A 61 -19.48 -16.37 3.40
CA PRO A 61 -20.32 -15.84 4.44
C PRO A 61 -19.51 -15.88 5.74
N PRO A 62 -19.39 -14.75 6.46
CA PRO A 62 -18.70 -14.76 7.73
C PRO A 62 -19.48 -15.65 8.69
N SER A 63 -18.88 -15.94 9.85
CA SER A 63 -19.57 -16.78 10.83
C SER A 63 -20.95 -16.21 11.17
N ALA A 64 -21.87 -17.09 11.57
CA ALA A 64 -23.21 -16.67 11.98
C ALA A 64 -23.17 -15.59 13.08
N ASP A 65 -22.16 -15.63 13.96
CA ASP A 65 -21.91 -14.60 14.98
C ASP A 65 -21.61 -13.22 14.36
N CYS A 66 -20.77 -13.16 13.32
CA CYS A 66 -20.46 -11.92 12.62
C CYS A 66 -21.67 -11.37 11.87
N LEU A 67 -22.49 -12.24 11.29
CA LEU A 67 -23.73 -11.83 10.63
C LEU A 67 -24.75 -11.26 11.62
N ALA A 68 -24.96 -11.92 12.76
CA ALA A 68 -25.85 -11.46 13.82
C ALA A 68 -25.43 -10.10 14.38
N ARG A 69 -24.11 -9.87 14.49
CA ARG A 69 -23.53 -8.58 14.88
C ARG A 69 -23.85 -7.47 13.87
N ALA A 70 -23.72 -7.74 12.58
CA ALA A 70 -24.04 -6.78 11.53
C ALA A 70 -25.55 -6.46 11.40
N GLU A 71 -26.42 -7.29 11.97
CA GLU A 71 -27.87 -7.05 12.02
C GLU A 71 -28.27 -5.94 13.01
N GLY A 72 -27.38 -5.58 13.94
CA GLY A 72 -27.57 -4.47 14.87
C GLY A 72 -27.48 -3.07 14.24
N LEU A 73 -27.09 -2.98 12.96
CA LEU A 73 -27.04 -1.72 12.23
C LEU A 73 -28.43 -1.08 12.11
N GLY A 74 -28.47 0.25 12.04
CA GLY A 74 -29.74 0.99 11.94
C GLY A 74 -30.63 0.60 10.74
N PRO A 75 -31.93 0.97 10.76
CA PRO A 75 -32.95 0.49 9.82
C PRO A 75 -32.60 0.65 8.34
N ALA A 76 -31.83 1.68 7.99
CA ALA A 76 -31.38 1.95 6.63
C ALA A 76 -30.44 0.87 6.05
N LEU A 77 -29.69 0.16 6.90
CA LEU A 77 -28.75 -0.90 6.49
C LEU A 77 -29.30 -2.31 6.75
N GLN A 78 -30.36 -2.46 7.56
CA GLN A 78 -30.95 -3.78 7.84
C GLN A 78 -31.52 -4.48 6.61
N GLN A 79 -32.05 -3.70 5.66
CA GLN A 79 -32.57 -4.19 4.38
C GLN A 79 -31.46 -4.41 3.33
N ALA A 80 -30.24 -3.96 3.61
CA ALA A 80 -29.12 -4.17 2.72
C ALA A 80 -28.66 -5.64 2.81
N PRO A 81 -28.12 -6.20 1.71
CA PRO A 81 -27.55 -7.53 1.74
C PRO A 81 -26.42 -7.66 2.77
N TRP A 82 -26.22 -8.88 3.29
CA TRP A 82 -25.32 -9.10 4.43
C TRP A 82 -23.89 -8.60 4.21
N TRP A 83 -23.36 -8.69 2.98
CA TRP A 83 -22.01 -8.22 2.67
C TRP A 83 -21.88 -6.70 2.77
N VAL A 84 -22.92 -5.95 2.41
CA VAL A 84 -22.96 -4.48 2.57
C VAL A 84 -22.96 -4.09 4.05
N ARG A 85 -23.71 -4.85 4.87
CA ARG A 85 -23.74 -4.66 6.32
C ARG A 85 -22.38 -4.95 6.95
N MET A 86 -21.77 -6.08 6.57
CA MET A 86 -20.42 -6.44 7.02
C MET A 86 -19.37 -5.43 6.59
N GLU A 87 -19.44 -4.94 5.36
CA GLU A 87 -18.55 -3.89 4.88
C GLU A 87 -18.73 -2.60 5.69
N ALA A 88 -19.97 -2.21 6.00
CA ALA A 88 -20.24 -1.06 6.85
C ALA A 88 -19.63 -1.22 8.25
N CYS A 89 -19.73 -2.41 8.84
CA CYS A 89 -19.12 -2.71 10.13
C CYS A 89 -17.59 -2.68 10.07
N CYS A 90 -16.99 -3.31 9.07
CA CYS A 90 -15.53 -3.41 8.95
C CYS A 90 -14.84 -2.10 8.60
N ARG A 91 -15.59 -1.06 8.23
CA ARG A 91 -15.07 0.31 8.03
C ARG A 91 -14.74 1.03 9.32
N SER A 92 -15.32 0.64 10.46
CA SER A 92 -15.02 1.29 11.73
C SER A 92 -14.89 0.24 12.84
N PRO A 93 -13.68 0.04 13.38
CA PRO A 93 -13.48 -0.91 14.47
C PRO A 93 -14.23 -0.47 15.74
N SER A 94 -14.55 0.82 15.89
CA SER A 94 -15.32 1.35 17.02
C SER A 94 -16.84 1.40 16.81
N ALA A 95 -17.37 0.80 15.73
CA ALA A 95 -18.81 0.78 15.48
C ALA A 95 -19.55 -0.07 16.53
N GLN A 96 -19.96 0.56 17.64
CA GLN A 96 -20.65 -0.11 18.75
C GLN A 96 -21.93 -0.84 18.31
N GLU A 97 -22.61 -0.36 17.27
CA GLU A 97 -23.77 -1.04 16.67
C GLU A 97 -23.42 -2.40 16.05
N CYS A 98 -22.19 -2.54 15.54
CA CYS A 98 -21.70 -3.77 14.95
C CYS A 98 -21.08 -4.70 15.99
N TRP A 99 -20.28 -4.15 16.89
CA TRP A 99 -19.43 -4.97 17.77
C TRP A 99 -20.06 -5.21 19.14
N GLY A 100 -21.06 -4.40 19.51
CA GLY A 100 -21.70 -4.39 20.82
C GLY A 100 -21.05 -3.40 21.79
N LYS A 101 -21.67 -3.23 22.96
CA LYS A 101 -21.10 -2.42 24.07
C LYS A 101 -20.09 -3.22 24.90
N ASP A 102 -20.27 -4.53 24.99
CA ASP A 102 -19.42 -5.46 25.73
C ASP A 102 -18.45 -6.16 24.77
N THR A 103 -17.50 -5.40 24.24
CA THR A 103 -16.47 -5.94 23.34
C THR A 103 -15.20 -6.28 24.11
N THR A 104 -14.49 -7.31 23.65
CA THR A 104 -13.19 -7.66 24.22
C THR A 104 -12.13 -6.78 23.57
N PRO A 105 -11.48 -5.85 24.30
CA PRO A 105 -10.42 -5.05 23.72
C PRO A 105 -9.25 -5.94 23.28
N LEU A 106 -8.59 -5.58 22.19
CA LEU A 106 -7.32 -6.19 21.82
C LEU A 106 -6.23 -5.65 22.74
N LEU A 107 -5.61 -6.54 23.52
CA LEU A 107 -4.59 -6.19 24.52
C LEU A 107 -3.17 -6.45 24.01
N ASP A 108 -2.25 -5.58 24.41
CA ASP A 108 -0.83 -5.72 24.18
C ASP A 108 -0.26 -6.78 25.13
N HIS A 109 0.41 -7.79 24.59
CA HIS A 109 0.96 -8.89 25.39
C HIS A 109 2.12 -8.45 26.30
N THR A 110 2.79 -7.34 25.97
CA THR A 110 3.90 -6.79 26.74
C THR A 110 3.41 -5.92 27.89
N THR A 111 2.48 -5.00 27.62
CA THR A 111 2.05 -3.99 28.60
C THR A 111 0.73 -4.33 29.29
N GLY A 112 -0.08 -5.21 28.71
CA GLY A 112 -1.45 -5.49 29.16
C GLY A 112 -2.45 -4.37 28.84
N GLU A 113 -2.01 -3.32 28.14
CA GLU A 113 -2.83 -2.17 27.77
C GLU A 113 -3.61 -2.43 26.47
N VAL A 114 -4.60 -1.60 26.18
CA VAL A 114 -5.34 -1.66 24.91
C VAL A 114 -4.42 -1.23 23.77
N VAL A 115 -4.21 -2.13 22.78
CA VAL A 115 -3.30 -1.88 21.64
C VAL A 115 -3.74 -0.65 20.84
N GLN A 116 -5.04 -0.57 20.54
CA GLN A 116 -5.63 0.57 19.87
C GLN A 116 -7.10 0.73 20.28
N PRO A 117 -7.53 1.94 20.71
CA PRO A 117 -8.93 2.18 21.03
C PRO A 117 -9.85 1.80 19.87
N GLY A 118 -10.87 1.01 20.17
CA GLY A 118 -11.83 0.50 19.19
C GLY A 118 -11.40 -0.78 18.48
N TYR A 119 -10.13 -1.22 18.52
CA TYR A 119 -9.78 -2.55 18.01
C TYR A 119 -10.18 -3.62 19.03
N THR A 120 -11.12 -4.48 18.62
CA THR A 120 -11.67 -5.55 19.46
C THR A 120 -11.36 -6.91 18.86
N VAL A 121 -11.38 -7.95 19.70
CA VAL A 121 -11.22 -9.34 19.24
C VAL A 121 -12.31 -9.71 18.22
N GLU A 122 -13.54 -9.22 18.43
CA GLU A 122 -14.67 -9.45 17.54
C GLU A 122 -14.48 -8.77 16.19
N TYR A 123 -14.03 -7.50 16.16
CA TYR A 123 -13.70 -6.80 14.91
C TYR A 123 -12.66 -7.60 14.12
N VAL A 124 -11.58 -8.00 14.79
CA VAL A 124 -10.49 -8.75 14.17
C VAL A 124 -11.01 -10.06 13.58
N LYS A 125 -11.75 -10.86 14.36
CA LYS A 125 -12.33 -12.14 13.88
C LYS A 125 -13.28 -11.95 12.70
N CYS A 126 -14.15 -10.94 12.75
CA CYS A 126 -15.18 -10.76 11.74
C CYS A 126 -14.70 -10.08 10.45
N CYS A 127 -13.73 -9.16 10.55
CA CYS A 127 -13.25 -8.39 9.41
C CYS A 127 -11.94 -8.93 8.82
N LEU A 128 -11.15 -9.66 9.62
CA LEU A 128 -9.86 -10.20 9.23
C LEU A 128 -9.82 -11.74 9.35
N GLY A 129 -10.93 -12.40 9.70
CA GLY A 129 -11.00 -13.86 9.87
C GLY A 129 -10.50 -14.66 8.67
N GLU A 130 -10.68 -14.15 7.45
CA GLU A 130 -10.15 -14.82 6.25
C GLU A 130 -8.61 -14.85 6.16
N VAL A 131 -7.89 -14.10 7.00
CA VAL A 131 -6.42 -14.19 7.08
C VAL A 131 -6.02 -15.60 7.53
N SER A 132 -6.77 -16.24 8.43
CA SER A 132 -6.43 -17.58 8.96
C SER A 132 -6.84 -18.73 8.03
N LEU A 133 -7.86 -18.52 7.20
CA LEU A 133 -8.43 -19.55 6.32
C LEU A 133 -7.65 -19.78 5.02
N LEU A 134 -6.95 -18.76 4.54
CA LEU A 134 -6.23 -18.80 3.28
C LEU A 134 -4.74 -18.72 3.58
N GLY A 135 -4.01 -19.82 3.32
CA GLY A 135 -2.55 -19.82 3.36
C GLY A 135 -1.99 -18.62 2.60
N ALA A 136 -0.84 -18.10 3.06
CA ALA A 136 -0.17 -16.97 2.42
C ALA A 136 -0.20 -17.15 0.90
N ALA A 137 -0.90 -16.26 0.18
CA ALA A 137 -1.11 -16.42 -1.25
C ALA A 137 0.24 -16.69 -1.91
N GLU A 138 0.38 -17.83 -2.57
CA GLU A 138 1.70 -18.37 -2.98
C GLU A 138 2.51 -17.36 -3.80
N LYS A 139 1.83 -16.51 -4.58
CA LYS A 139 2.44 -15.39 -5.32
C LYS A 139 3.08 -14.34 -4.39
N PHE A 140 2.42 -13.99 -3.28
CA PHE A 140 2.96 -13.07 -2.29
C PHE A 140 4.16 -13.69 -1.55
N ALA A 141 4.03 -14.94 -1.11
CA ALA A 141 5.13 -15.66 -0.46
C ALA A 141 6.36 -15.77 -1.36
N ARG A 142 6.20 -16.02 -2.67
CA ARG A 142 7.30 -15.97 -3.64
C ARG A 142 7.95 -14.59 -3.75
N GLY A 143 7.16 -13.51 -3.76
CA GLY A 143 7.68 -12.14 -3.78
C GLY A 143 8.48 -11.81 -2.52
N VAL A 144 7.96 -12.21 -1.35
CA VAL A 144 8.66 -12.10 -0.06
C VAL A 144 9.96 -12.89 -0.08
N ARG A 145 9.95 -14.16 -0.51
CA ARG A 145 11.19 -14.96 -0.63
C ARG A 145 12.23 -14.27 -1.50
N LYS A 146 11.81 -13.69 -2.63
CA LYS A 146 12.71 -12.93 -3.51
C LYS A 146 13.28 -11.69 -2.81
N ASP A 147 12.46 -10.99 -2.02
CA ASP A 147 12.93 -9.86 -1.22
C ASP A 147 13.87 -10.31 -0.07
N LEU A 148 13.74 -11.56 0.41
CA LEU A 148 14.55 -12.19 1.45
C LEU A 148 15.75 -13.01 0.92
N GLU A 149 15.86 -13.24 -0.40
CA GLU A 149 16.96 -13.98 -1.04
C GLU A 149 18.36 -13.52 -0.58
N PRO A 150 18.63 -12.20 -0.44
CA PRO A 150 19.90 -11.72 0.10
C PRO A 150 20.28 -12.23 1.50
N TRP A 151 19.34 -12.79 2.26
CA TRP A 151 19.55 -13.24 3.64
C TRP A 151 19.55 -14.77 3.77
N LEU A 152 19.37 -15.50 2.66
CA LEU A 152 19.50 -16.95 2.67
C LEU A 152 20.90 -17.34 3.15
N GLY A 153 20.97 -18.04 4.29
CA GLY A 153 22.24 -18.46 4.91
C GLY A 153 22.87 -17.43 5.85
N TYR A 154 22.18 -16.37 6.25
CA TYR A 154 22.61 -15.54 7.38
C TYR A 154 22.58 -16.35 8.69
N ARG A 155 23.58 -16.17 9.56
CA ARG A 155 23.83 -17.04 10.73
C ARG A 155 24.03 -16.29 12.05
N GLN A 156 23.82 -14.98 12.07
CA GLN A 156 24.10 -14.20 13.28
C GLN A 156 22.82 -14.04 14.12
N ALA A 157 22.89 -14.43 15.39
CA ALA A 157 21.82 -14.22 16.35
C ALA A 157 21.43 -12.74 16.40
N ILE A 158 20.13 -12.47 16.48
CA ILE A 158 19.63 -11.12 16.73
C ILE A 158 20.12 -10.70 18.11
N GLY A 159 21.07 -9.75 18.12
CA GLY A 159 21.58 -9.16 19.36
C GLY A 159 20.46 -8.45 20.13
N PRO A 160 20.67 -8.12 21.41
CA PRO A 160 19.73 -7.28 22.13
C PRO A 160 19.54 -5.97 21.35
N SER A 161 18.28 -5.57 21.15
CA SER A 161 17.99 -4.18 20.80
C SER A 161 18.58 -3.31 21.90
N PRO A 162 19.25 -2.18 21.58
CA PRO A 162 19.34 -1.11 22.55
C PRO A 162 17.92 -0.85 23.07
N GLU A 163 17.73 -0.82 24.39
CA GLU A 163 16.41 -0.54 24.99
C GLU A 163 15.85 0.81 24.51
N GLU A 164 16.73 1.69 23.99
CA GLU A 164 16.42 3.03 23.50
C GLU A 164 16.86 3.22 22.04
N ASP A 165 16.39 2.38 21.11
CA ASP A 165 16.54 2.69 19.68
C ASP A 165 15.35 3.54 19.17
N PRO A 166 15.56 4.81 18.77
CA PRO A 166 14.47 5.69 18.36
C PRO A 166 13.94 5.39 16.95
N HIS A 167 14.50 4.41 16.24
CA HIS A 167 14.19 4.12 14.85
C HIS A 167 13.72 2.68 14.58
N ARG A 168 13.91 1.77 15.54
CA ARG A 168 13.46 0.37 15.40
C ARG A 168 13.06 -0.24 16.73
N CYS A 169 12.23 -1.27 16.66
CA CYS A 169 11.79 -2.04 17.79
C CYS A 169 11.95 -3.53 17.53
N LEU A 170 12.59 -4.24 18.46
CA LEU A 170 12.68 -5.70 18.40
C LEU A 170 11.37 -6.31 18.91
N TYR A 171 10.78 -7.19 18.10
CA TYR A 171 9.66 -8.05 18.46
C TYR A 171 10.17 -9.48 18.64
N ARG A 172 9.85 -10.09 19.77
CA ARG A 172 10.08 -11.51 20.07
C ARG A 172 8.74 -12.20 20.23
N ILE A 173 8.49 -13.18 19.38
CA ILE A 173 7.25 -13.95 19.37
C ILE A 173 7.61 -15.38 19.80
N ARG A 174 7.00 -15.86 20.89
CA ARG A 174 7.17 -17.24 21.38
C ARG A 174 5.85 -17.79 21.84
N ASN A 175 5.44 -18.96 21.36
CA ASN A 175 4.17 -19.59 21.71
C ASN A 175 2.99 -18.60 21.59
N ASN A 176 2.95 -17.85 20.48
CA ASN A 176 1.96 -16.78 20.22
C ASN A 176 1.94 -15.61 21.22
N THR A 177 2.89 -15.54 22.16
CA THR A 177 3.09 -14.40 23.05
C THR A 177 4.06 -13.43 22.41
N ILE A 178 3.72 -12.14 22.46
CA ILE A 178 4.50 -11.07 21.82
C ILE A 178 5.19 -10.29 22.92
N ARG A 179 6.49 -10.04 22.77
CA ARG A 179 7.23 -9.07 23.58
C ARG A 179 7.96 -8.11 22.67
N HIS A 180 7.88 -6.82 22.94
CA HIS A 180 8.62 -5.83 22.17
C HIS A 180 9.24 -4.74 23.04
N CYS A 181 10.09 -3.91 22.43
CA CYS A 181 10.70 -2.76 23.09
C CYS A 181 9.65 -1.68 23.46
N ASN A 182 10.02 -0.76 24.36
CA ASN A 182 9.22 0.44 24.63
C ASN A 182 9.62 1.57 23.66
N PHE A 183 8.92 1.67 22.52
CA PHE A 183 9.25 2.65 21.49
C PHE A 183 8.80 4.07 21.88
N THR A 184 9.73 4.98 22.19
CA THR A 184 9.40 6.31 22.76
C THR A 184 9.44 7.47 21.76
N ASN A 185 9.84 7.24 20.51
CA ASN A 185 9.96 8.31 19.52
C ASN A 185 8.59 8.81 19.04
N LYS A 186 8.18 9.98 19.56
CA LYS A 186 6.88 10.61 19.28
C LYS A 186 6.66 10.91 17.79
N ASN A 187 7.71 11.17 17.01
CA ASN A 187 7.58 11.49 15.58
C ASN A 187 7.11 10.29 14.75
N PHE A 188 7.36 9.07 15.21
CA PHE A 188 7.01 7.84 14.50
C PHE A 188 6.12 6.91 15.31
N TRP A 189 5.61 7.39 16.44
CA TRP A 189 4.74 6.64 17.34
C TRP A 189 3.55 6.04 16.61
N GLU A 190 2.83 6.83 15.80
CA GLU A 190 1.65 6.33 15.07
C GLU A 190 1.98 5.19 14.09
N THR A 191 3.16 5.26 13.47
CA THR A 191 3.61 4.24 12.51
C THR A 191 3.99 2.95 13.24
N MET A 192 4.70 3.06 14.35
CA MET A 192 5.05 1.91 15.18
C MET A 192 3.81 1.28 15.82
N GLN A 193 2.89 2.10 16.33
CA GLN A 193 1.62 1.60 16.88
C GLN A 193 0.78 0.88 15.83
N ALA A 194 0.77 1.35 14.58
CA ALA A 194 0.05 0.63 13.53
C ALA A 194 0.67 -0.75 13.20
N ALA A 195 2.00 -0.88 13.25
CA ALA A 195 2.63 -2.20 13.20
C ALA A 195 2.26 -3.05 14.42
N ASN A 196 2.28 -2.47 15.61
CA ASN A 196 1.90 -3.15 16.85
C ASN A 196 0.48 -3.72 16.78
N THR A 197 -0.48 -2.90 16.33
CA THR A 197 -1.87 -3.30 16.07
C THR A 197 -1.95 -4.45 15.07
N ALA A 198 -1.24 -4.37 13.95
CA ALA A 198 -1.29 -5.41 12.92
C ALA A 198 -0.74 -6.77 13.43
N ILE A 199 0.34 -6.75 14.21
CA ILE A 199 0.95 -7.95 14.78
C ILE A 199 0.01 -8.59 15.82
N HIS A 200 -0.55 -7.80 16.74
CA HIS A 200 -1.50 -8.32 17.74
C HIS A 200 -2.82 -8.78 17.11
N ALA A 201 -3.30 -8.12 16.05
CA ALA A 201 -4.46 -8.58 15.29
C ALA A 201 -4.21 -9.95 14.66
N LEU A 202 -3.00 -10.21 14.12
CA LEU A 202 -2.66 -11.54 13.63
C LEU A 202 -2.61 -12.59 14.75
N ALA A 203 -1.99 -12.28 15.88
CA ALA A 203 -1.91 -13.20 17.03
C ALA A 203 -3.28 -13.59 17.59
N ALA A 204 -4.28 -12.69 17.48
CA ALA A 204 -5.66 -12.97 17.86
C ALA A 204 -6.42 -13.85 16.84
N LEU A 205 -5.93 -13.95 15.61
CA LEU A 205 -6.55 -14.74 14.52
C LEU A 205 -5.94 -16.13 14.35
N THR A 206 -4.62 -16.22 14.54
CA THR A 206 -3.84 -17.41 14.23
C THR A 206 -2.58 -17.46 15.08
N ALA A 207 -2.08 -18.66 15.35
CA ALA A 207 -0.80 -18.82 16.02
C ALA A 207 0.31 -18.25 15.13
N LEU A 208 1.01 -17.24 15.65
CA LEU A 208 2.20 -16.70 15.01
C LEU A 208 3.38 -17.65 15.19
N PRO A 209 4.27 -17.76 14.18
CA PRO A 209 5.46 -18.57 14.31
C PRO A 209 6.46 -17.94 15.29
N ASP A 210 7.27 -18.77 15.93
CA ASP A 210 8.33 -18.31 16.82
C ASP A 210 9.40 -17.59 15.99
N LEU A 211 9.67 -16.32 16.31
CA LEU A 211 10.65 -15.52 15.59
C LEU A 211 11.10 -14.31 16.40
N ASP A 212 12.29 -13.82 16.06
CA ASP A 212 12.79 -12.51 16.44
C ASP A 212 12.87 -11.61 15.21
N VAL A 213 12.31 -10.40 15.25
CA VAL A 213 12.32 -9.49 14.10
C VAL A 213 12.37 -8.03 14.53
N TYR A 214 13.12 -7.22 13.81
CA TYR A 214 13.07 -5.78 13.98
C TYR A 214 11.99 -5.17 13.10
N VAL A 215 11.12 -4.34 13.67
CA VAL A 215 10.27 -3.41 12.92
C VAL A 215 10.94 -2.05 12.96
N ALA A 216 11.24 -1.45 11.80
CA ALA A 216 11.89 -0.13 11.74
C ALA A 216 11.10 0.88 10.92
N VAL A 217 11.11 2.13 11.38
CA VAL A 217 10.31 3.23 10.79
C VAL A 217 10.84 3.67 9.43
N TYR A 218 12.16 3.64 9.24
CA TYR A 218 12.85 3.97 7.99
C TYR A 218 14.14 3.14 7.88
N GLU A 219 14.61 2.90 6.65
CA GLU A 219 16.01 2.49 6.40
C GLU A 219 16.92 3.71 6.60
N LEU A 220 17.14 4.08 7.85
CA LEU A 220 18.33 4.85 8.19
C LEU A 220 19.46 3.83 8.32
N GLU A 221 20.51 3.98 7.52
CA GLU A 221 21.83 3.56 8.00
C GLU A 221 22.03 4.37 9.31
N PRO A 222 22.00 3.74 10.50
CA PRO A 222 22.49 4.43 11.67
C PRO A 222 23.94 4.85 11.39
N PRO A 223 24.49 5.90 12.01
CA PRO A 223 25.91 6.25 11.88
C PRO A 223 26.84 5.07 12.25
N ASN A 224 26.31 4.04 12.91
CA ASN A 224 26.88 2.69 12.97
C ASN A 224 25.77 1.66 12.62
N PRO A 225 25.63 1.19 11.38
CA PRO A 225 24.75 0.06 11.10
C PRO A 225 25.22 -1.10 11.98
N PRO A 226 24.32 -1.83 12.67
CA PRO A 226 24.72 -3.03 13.36
C PRO A 226 25.47 -3.90 12.33
N ARG A 227 26.68 -4.36 12.69
CA ARG A 227 27.47 -5.18 11.77
C ARG A 227 26.67 -6.47 11.50
N GLY A 228 26.04 -6.57 10.33
CA GLY A 228 25.31 -7.77 9.85
C GLY A 228 23.93 -7.46 9.22
N PRO A 229 23.48 -8.23 8.20
CA PRO A 229 22.12 -8.14 7.66
C PRO A 229 21.10 -8.82 8.59
N TYR A 230 20.33 -8.06 9.37
CA TYR A 230 19.26 -8.60 10.21
C TYR A 230 17.92 -8.58 9.47
N PRO A 231 16.97 -9.48 9.82
CA PRO A 231 15.65 -9.38 9.27
C PRO A 231 14.90 -8.17 9.83
N HIS A 232 14.78 -7.13 9.00
CA HIS A 232 13.98 -5.95 9.27
C HIS A 232 12.68 -5.98 8.47
N LEU A 233 11.55 -5.76 9.14
CA LEU A 233 10.33 -5.26 8.51
C LEU A 233 10.43 -3.73 8.46
N LEU A 234 10.47 -3.17 7.25
CA LEU A 234 10.68 -1.74 7.00
C LEU A 234 9.46 -1.12 6.36
N PHE A 235 9.17 0.14 6.66
CA PHE A 235 8.15 0.89 5.93
C PHE A 235 8.67 1.56 4.65
N VAL A 236 9.95 1.92 4.67
CA VAL A 236 10.65 2.63 3.58
C VAL A 236 12.06 2.08 3.46
N SER A 237 12.50 1.79 2.24
CA SER A 237 13.88 1.44 1.93
C SER A 237 14.46 2.39 0.89
N ARG A 238 15.70 2.86 1.08
CA ARG A 238 16.48 3.55 0.05
C ARG A 238 17.25 2.50 -0.76
N LEU A 239 17.09 2.54 -2.08
CA LEU A 239 18.01 1.87 -2.99
C LEU A 239 19.32 2.68 -3.00
N SER A 240 20.28 2.32 -2.15
CA SER A 240 21.63 2.92 -2.18
C SER A 240 22.47 2.26 -3.29
N GLU A 241 23.33 3.03 -3.98
CA GLU A 241 24.26 2.51 -4.99
C GLU A 241 25.23 1.46 -4.46
N ARG A 242 25.50 1.46 -3.14
CA ARG A 242 26.34 0.43 -2.49
C ARG A 242 25.66 -0.93 -2.42
N PHE A 243 24.36 -0.96 -2.65
CA PHE A 243 23.54 -2.14 -2.65
C PHE A 243 22.97 -2.32 -4.06
N THR A 244 23.73 -3.04 -4.91
CA THR A 244 23.11 -3.84 -5.96
C THR A 244 21.96 -4.64 -5.31
N ALA A 245 20.98 -5.09 -6.10
CA ALA A 245 19.80 -5.83 -5.62
C ALA A 245 20.08 -6.99 -4.62
N THR A 246 21.35 -7.38 -4.46
CA THR A 246 21.91 -8.38 -3.55
C THR A 246 22.10 -7.94 -2.07
N ARG A 247 21.78 -6.71 -1.64
CA ARG A 247 22.02 -6.28 -0.24
C ARG A 247 20.95 -5.36 0.38
N ARG A 248 19.66 -5.64 0.13
CA ARG A 248 18.60 -4.98 0.92
C ARG A 248 18.71 -5.38 2.39
N GLN A 249 18.62 -4.41 3.30
CA GLN A 249 18.67 -4.66 4.76
C GLN A 249 17.29 -4.92 5.37
N GLY A 250 16.20 -4.78 4.62
CA GLY A 250 14.87 -5.16 5.11
C GLY A 250 13.85 -5.54 4.04
N LEU A 251 12.78 -6.23 4.48
CA LEU A 251 11.57 -6.45 3.71
C LEU A 251 10.67 -5.21 3.85
N VAL A 252 10.38 -4.54 2.73
CA VAL A 252 9.47 -3.38 2.74
C VAL A 252 8.03 -3.83 2.85
N MET A 253 7.43 -3.48 3.98
CA MET A 253 6.07 -3.74 4.35
C MET A 253 5.17 -2.54 4.03
N PRO A 254 3.88 -2.80 3.80
CA PRO A 254 2.88 -1.75 3.71
C PRO A 254 2.86 -0.93 5.01
N VAL A 255 2.75 0.40 4.90
CA VAL A 255 2.56 1.26 6.07
C VAL A 255 1.16 1.01 6.66
N TRP A 256 1.07 0.16 7.68
CA TRP A 256 -0.22 -0.28 8.25
C TRP A 256 -1.12 0.87 8.69
N SER A 257 -0.56 2.01 9.13
CA SER A 257 -1.36 3.19 9.47
C SER A 257 -2.15 3.71 8.26
N LEU A 258 -1.56 3.64 7.06
CA LEU A 258 -2.23 3.99 5.81
C LEU A 258 -3.28 2.95 5.44
N PHE A 259 -3.12 1.66 5.74
CA PHE A 259 -4.12 0.65 5.37
C PHE A 259 -5.24 0.50 6.41
N GLY A 260 -4.99 0.85 7.68
CA GLY A 260 -6.00 0.90 8.74
C GLY A 260 -6.89 2.14 8.69
N ARG A 261 -6.32 3.35 8.54
CA ARG A 261 -7.08 4.61 8.38
C ARG A 261 -7.44 4.93 6.92
N LEU A 262 -6.51 4.76 5.98
CA LEU A 262 -6.71 5.15 4.57
C LEU A 262 -7.06 3.96 3.65
N GLY A 263 -6.97 2.71 4.10
CA GLY A 263 -7.17 1.53 3.23
C GLY A 263 -8.61 1.35 2.77
N TRP A 264 -9.57 2.02 3.41
CA TRP A 264 -10.99 1.92 3.08
C TRP A 264 -11.68 3.29 2.92
N GLU A 265 -11.34 4.28 3.76
CA GLU A 265 -11.94 5.61 3.66
C GLU A 265 -11.54 6.34 2.38
N MET A 266 -10.29 6.13 1.91
CA MET A 266 -9.80 6.74 0.69
C MET A 266 -10.47 6.19 -0.56
N PRO A 267 -10.41 4.88 -0.87
CA PRO A 267 -11.09 4.35 -2.06
C PRO A 267 -12.58 4.69 -2.10
N LEU A 268 -13.30 4.68 -0.97
CA LEU A 268 -14.72 5.05 -0.94
C LEU A 268 -14.95 6.55 -1.21
N ALA A 269 -14.14 7.43 -0.63
CA ALA A 269 -14.19 8.86 -0.93
C ALA A 269 -13.79 9.15 -2.39
N LEU A 270 -12.86 8.36 -2.94
CA LEU A 270 -12.41 8.45 -4.33
C LEU A 270 -13.48 7.91 -5.29
N GLU A 271 -14.20 6.84 -4.93
CA GLU A 271 -15.31 6.24 -5.67
C GLU A 271 -16.55 7.14 -5.68
N ARG A 272 -16.92 7.73 -4.54
CA ARG A 272 -17.99 8.74 -4.47
C ARG A 272 -17.67 10.00 -5.27
N ALA A 273 -16.39 10.29 -5.44
CA ALA A 273 -15.89 11.37 -6.29
C ALA A 273 -15.58 10.92 -7.73
N ALA A 274 -15.90 9.69 -8.12
CA ALA A 274 -15.50 9.14 -9.40
C ALA A 274 -16.13 9.92 -10.55
N VAL A 275 -15.28 10.63 -11.27
CA VAL A 275 -15.62 11.33 -12.51
C VAL A 275 -15.34 10.37 -13.66
N PRO A 276 -16.34 10.06 -14.53
CA PRO A 276 -16.13 9.24 -15.72
C PRO A 276 -14.95 9.76 -16.56
N TRP A 277 -14.17 8.86 -17.16
CA TRP A 277 -12.95 9.21 -17.91
C TRP A 277 -13.17 10.34 -18.92
N GLU A 278 -14.28 10.28 -19.63
CA GLU A 278 -14.70 11.22 -20.67
C GLU A 278 -14.88 12.64 -20.12
N ARG A 279 -15.30 12.76 -18.86
CA ARG A 279 -15.50 14.04 -18.15
C ARG A 279 -14.26 14.52 -17.41
N LYS A 280 -13.18 13.73 -17.36
CA LYS A 280 -11.94 14.16 -16.74
C LYS A 280 -11.20 15.18 -17.62
N ILE A 281 -10.59 16.16 -16.97
CA ILE A 281 -9.74 17.20 -17.56
C ILE A 281 -8.47 16.52 -18.12
N PRO A 282 -8.13 16.71 -19.40
CA PRO A 282 -6.97 16.10 -20.05
C PRO A 282 -5.67 16.82 -19.70
N LYS A 283 -5.37 16.95 -18.40
CA LYS A 283 -4.15 17.55 -17.87
C LYS A 283 -3.53 16.67 -16.80
N LEU A 284 -2.23 16.78 -16.68
CA LEU A 284 -1.49 16.30 -15.52
C LEU A 284 -1.72 17.22 -14.34
N PHE A 285 -2.11 16.66 -13.20
CA PHE A 285 -2.35 17.43 -11.99
C PHE A 285 -1.51 16.96 -10.82
N TRP A 286 -0.89 17.91 -10.12
CA TRP A 286 -0.12 17.65 -8.91
C TRP A 286 -0.20 18.78 -7.89
N ARG A 287 -0.29 18.38 -6.61
CA ARG A 287 -0.20 19.26 -5.44
C ARG A 287 0.60 18.52 -4.37
N GLY A 288 1.63 19.17 -3.83
CA GLY A 288 2.43 18.63 -2.75
C GLY A 288 3.39 19.66 -2.17
N THR A 289 3.91 19.38 -0.97
CA THR A 289 4.89 20.25 -0.32
C THR A 289 6.19 20.26 -1.11
N PHE A 290 6.86 21.41 -1.15
CA PHE A 290 8.22 21.46 -1.62
C PHE A 290 9.14 20.80 -0.59
N ASP A 291 9.47 19.56 -0.89
CA ASP A 291 10.51 18.74 -0.30
C ASP A 291 11.15 17.98 -1.49
N GLY A 292 12.15 17.12 -1.26
CA GLY A 292 12.56 16.21 -2.32
C GLY A 292 14.00 15.80 -2.33
N ASN A 293 14.29 14.89 -3.26
CA ASN A 293 15.63 14.52 -3.68
C ASN A 293 16.05 15.31 -4.92
N ARG A 294 17.34 15.64 -4.98
CA ARG A 294 18.00 16.13 -6.19
C ARG A 294 18.39 14.94 -7.05
N TYR A 295 17.96 14.91 -8.30
CA TYR A 295 18.46 13.96 -9.29
C TYR A 295 19.45 14.68 -10.19
N SER A 296 20.73 14.32 -10.11
CA SER A 296 21.74 14.84 -11.04
C SER A 296 21.47 14.27 -12.43
N SER A 297 21.28 15.14 -13.41
CA SER A 297 21.10 14.82 -14.83
C SER A 297 22.39 14.35 -15.52
N GLY A 298 23.24 13.60 -14.81
CA GLY A 298 24.55 13.17 -15.28
C GLY A 298 24.73 11.68 -15.09
N LEU A 299 24.23 10.91 -16.07
CA LEU A 299 24.70 9.62 -16.59
C LEU A 299 23.50 8.86 -17.17
N VAL A 300 23.30 9.08 -18.47
CA VAL A 300 22.51 8.23 -19.35
C VAL A 300 23.41 7.05 -19.73
N GLY A 301 23.05 5.85 -19.30
CA GLY A 301 23.73 4.60 -19.68
C GLY A 301 23.91 3.68 -18.48
N GLU A 302 23.14 2.59 -18.45
CA GLU A 302 23.36 1.39 -17.62
C GLU A 302 23.91 1.63 -16.20
N GLY A 303 23.15 2.31 -15.35
CA GLY A 303 23.50 2.49 -13.94
C GLY A 303 23.03 3.83 -13.43
N VAL A 304 22.16 3.82 -12.42
CA VAL A 304 21.77 5.06 -11.75
C VAL A 304 22.89 5.43 -10.80
N VAL A 305 23.58 6.53 -11.08
CA VAL A 305 24.60 7.04 -10.16
C VAL A 305 23.97 7.84 -9.03
N TRP A 306 23.66 7.16 -7.92
CA TRP A 306 23.31 7.74 -6.63
C TRP A 306 24.59 8.25 -5.94
N ALA A 307 25.15 9.35 -6.44
CA ALA A 307 26.41 9.93 -5.96
C ALA A 307 26.65 9.67 -4.46
N ASN A 308 27.74 8.96 -4.12
CA ASN A 308 28.19 8.70 -2.75
C ASN A 308 28.24 10.01 -1.95
N VAL A 309 27.20 10.31 -1.18
CA VAL A 309 27.17 11.47 -0.29
C VAL A 309 27.50 10.97 1.12
N SER A 310 28.53 11.50 1.76
CA SER A 310 28.85 11.17 3.15
C SER A 310 27.76 11.66 4.09
N PHE A 311 27.65 11.11 5.31
CA PHE A 311 26.68 11.53 6.32
C PHE A 311 26.79 13.04 6.66
N GLU A 312 27.99 13.60 6.68
CA GLU A 312 28.23 15.04 6.87
C GLU A 312 27.77 15.89 5.68
N GLU A 313 27.90 15.37 4.46
CA GLU A 313 27.38 16.02 3.25
C GLU A 313 25.85 15.79 3.08
N HIS A 314 25.27 14.78 3.76
CA HIS A 314 23.82 14.64 3.94
C HIS A 314 23.27 15.76 4.83
N LEU A 315 24.00 16.14 5.89
CA LEU A 315 23.63 17.24 6.79
C LEU A 315 23.77 18.63 6.14
N SER A 316 24.78 18.85 5.28
CA SER A 316 24.86 20.07 4.47
C SER A 316 23.80 20.15 3.35
N ARG A 317 23.16 19.01 3.01
CA ARG A 317 22.00 18.87 2.12
C ARG A 317 20.66 18.71 2.85
N VAL A 318 20.62 18.79 4.19
CA VAL A 318 19.36 18.88 4.95
C VAL A 318 18.62 20.16 4.56
N PHE A 319 19.33 21.17 4.08
CA PHE A 319 18.74 22.40 3.58
C PHE A 319 18.92 22.53 2.06
N ILE A 320 17.81 22.73 1.34
CA ILE A 320 17.79 23.03 -0.09
C ILE A 320 18.41 24.42 -0.31
N GLY A 321 19.41 24.48 -1.18
CA GLY A 321 20.15 25.71 -1.51
C GLY A 321 19.39 26.60 -2.48
N THR A 322 19.67 27.91 -2.43
CA THR A 322 19.08 28.90 -3.34
C THR A 322 19.54 28.71 -4.79
N ASP A 323 20.71 28.10 -5.01
CA ASP A 323 21.30 28.05 -6.34
C ASP A 323 20.89 26.80 -7.13
N ASP A 324 20.33 25.78 -6.47
CA ASP A 324 20.09 24.47 -7.06
C ASP A 324 18.70 23.86 -6.77
N TRP A 325 17.83 24.57 -6.05
CA TRP A 325 16.49 24.08 -5.69
C TRP A 325 15.64 23.68 -6.91
N HIS A 326 15.82 24.36 -8.05
CA HIS A 326 15.13 24.07 -9.31
C HIS A 326 15.51 22.71 -9.91
N LEU A 327 16.60 22.08 -9.45
CA LEU A 327 17.03 20.76 -9.90
C LEU A 327 16.29 19.61 -9.21
N TYR A 328 15.55 19.88 -8.12
CA TYR A 328 14.77 18.89 -7.39
C TYR A 328 13.52 18.49 -8.18
N SER A 329 13.14 17.21 -8.13
CA SER A 329 12.06 16.67 -9.00
C SER A 329 10.72 17.40 -8.85
N ARG A 330 10.32 17.73 -7.61
CA ARG A 330 9.07 18.47 -7.35
C ARG A 330 9.14 19.91 -7.87
N ALA A 331 10.29 20.58 -7.73
CA ALA A 331 10.51 21.91 -8.31
C ALA A 331 10.46 21.87 -9.84
N ARG A 332 11.15 20.93 -10.47
CA ARG A 332 11.10 20.71 -11.93
C ARG A 332 9.66 20.53 -12.42
N LEU A 333 8.86 19.72 -11.73
CA LEU A 333 7.46 19.51 -12.11
C LEU A 333 6.65 20.82 -12.07
N VAL A 334 6.79 21.60 -10.99
CA VAL A 334 6.04 22.87 -10.84
C VAL A 334 6.49 23.90 -11.88
N LEU A 335 7.79 23.97 -12.19
CA LEU A 335 8.33 24.81 -13.27
C LEU A 335 7.84 24.36 -14.66
N LEU A 336 7.76 23.04 -14.91
CA LEU A 336 7.12 22.50 -16.11
C LEU A 336 5.63 22.87 -16.18
N GLY A 337 4.94 22.92 -15.04
CA GLY A 337 3.56 23.42 -14.93
C GLY A 337 3.41 24.88 -15.37
N GLN A 338 4.34 25.76 -14.98
CA GLN A 338 4.37 27.14 -15.45
C GLN A 338 4.67 27.26 -16.94
N LYS A 339 5.59 26.43 -17.46
CA LYS A 339 5.98 26.45 -18.88
C LYS A 339 4.92 25.85 -19.80
N TYR A 340 4.22 24.82 -19.36
CA TYR A 340 3.22 24.09 -20.15
C TYR A 340 1.84 24.04 -19.43
N PRO A 341 1.21 25.19 -19.13
CA PRO A 341 -0.01 25.26 -18.30
C PRO A 341 -1.25 24.63 -18.97
N ARG A 342 -1.19 24.38 -20.28
CA ARG A 342 -2.21 23.62 -21.02
C ARG A 342 -2.13 22.12 -20.79
N LEU A 343 -0.95 21.59 -20.42
CA LEU A 343 -0.69 20.16 -20.22
C LEU A 343 -0.56 19.79 -18.74
N ILE A 344 0.02 20.68 -17.93
CA ILE A 344 0.41 20.42 -16.55
C ILE A 344 -0.15 21.50 -15.62
N ASP A 345 -0.84 21.07 -14.58
CA ASP A 345 -1.31 21.87 -13.46
C ASP A 345 -0.63 21.35 -12.18
N ALA A 346 0.56 21.88 -11.91
CA ALA A 346 1.39 21.50 -10.78
C ALA A 346 1.72 22.73 -9.93
N ARG A 347 1.48 22.65 -8.62
CA ARG A 347 1.78 23.72 -7.65
C ARG A 347 2.20 23.13 -6.32
N PHE A 348 3.00 23.89 -5.58
CA PHE A 348 3.36 23.55 -4.21
C PHE A 348 2.23 23.85 -3.24
N THR A 349 1.97 22.98 -2.25
CA THR A 349 1.00 23.27 -1.18
C THR A 349 1.62 23.97 0.02
N GLY A 350 2.95 24.05 0.05
CA GLY A 350 3.76 24.63 1.12
C GLY A 350 5.23 24.35 0.85
N VAL A 351 6.11 24.83 1.74
CA VAL A 351 7.55 24.62 1.69
C VAL A 351 7.96 23.93 2.98
N ALA A 352 8.69 22.81 2.87
CA ALA A 352 9.17 22.10 4.06
C ALA A 352 10.24 22.91 4.78
N GLU A 353 10.48 22.61 6.05
CA GLU A 353 11.54 23.27 6.85
C GLU A 353 12.92 23.12 6.19
N THR A 354 13.20 21.95 5.61
CA THR A 354 14.40 21.68 4.81
C THR A 354 14.54 22.61 3.60
N ALA A 355 13.47 23.27 3.16
CA ALA A 355 13.45 24.17 2.01
C ALA A 355 13.16 25.64 2.40
N ALA A 356 13.19 25.98 3.70
CA ALA A 356 12.81 27.31 4.19
C ALA A 356 13.62 28.44 3.54
N ARG A 357 14.89 28.20 3.17
CA ARG A 357 15.78 29.19 2.53
C ARG A 357 15.28 29.68 1.17
N VAL A 358 14.46 28.89 0.48
CA VAL A 358 13.95 29.19 -0.86
C VAL A 358 12.49 29.59 -0.86
N GLU A 359 11.84 29.67 0.31
CA GLU A 359 10.42 29.99 0.41
C GLU A 359 10.07 31.36 -0.21
N ALA A 360 10.90 32.37 0.04
CA ALA A 360 10.67 33.72 -0.48
C ALA A 360 10.66 33.73 -2.02
N GLU A 361 11.62 33.05 -2.65
CA GLU A 361 11.72 32.92 -4.10
C GLU A 361 10.54 32.12 -4.67
N VAL A 362 10.19 30.98 -4.04
CA VAL A 362 9.04 30.15 -4.41
C VAL A 362 7.73 30.95 -4.39
N ARG A 363 7.57 31.82 -3.39
CA ARG A 363 6.42 32.75 -3.29
C ARG A 363 6.45 33.82 -4.37
N GLN A 364 7.61 34.47 -4.58
CA GLN A 364 7.78 35.51 -5.58
C GLN A 364 7.51 35.01 -7.01
N LEU A 365 7.93 33.78 -7.30
CA LEU A 365 7.67 33.11 -8.57
C LEU A 365 6.22 32.59 -8.70
N GLY A 366 5.40 32.76 -7.67
CA GLY A 366 4.00 32.35 -7.65
C GLY A 366 3.81 30.84 -7.81
N LEU A 367 4.68 30.02 -7.22
CA LEU A 367 4.69 28.56 -7.36
C LEU A 367 3.78 27.82 -6.37
N LEU A 368 3.34 28.52 -5.31
CA LEU A 368 2.39 27.99 -4.34
C LEU A 368 0.99 27.91 -4.94
N ALA A 369 0.21 26.93 -4.48
CA ALA A 369 -1.21 26.86 -4.69
C ALA A 369 -1.90 27.96 -3.88
N ASP A 370 -2.94 28.54 -4.49
CA ASP A 370 -3.83 29.53 -3.89
C ASP A 370 -4.71 28.94 -2.78
N ARG A 371 -5.01 27.64 -2.87
CA ARG A 371 -5.83 26.93 -1.89
C ARG A 371 -5.48 25.46 -1.77
N HIS A 372 -5.95 24.86 -0.69
CA HIS A 372 -6.02 23.42 -0.57
C HIS A 372 -6.98 22.83 -1.62
N VAL A 373 -6.56 21.77 -2.32
CA VAL A 373 -7.37 21.05 -3.31
C VAL A 373 -7.69 19.66 -2.77
N PRO A 374 -8.95 19.39 -2.37
CA PRO A 374 -9.36 18.08 -1.85
C PRO A 374 -9.15 16.98 -2.89
N LYS A 375 -8.80 15.77 -2.43
CA LYS A 375 -8.50 14.62 -3.31
C LYS A 375 -9.60 14.36 -4.36
N ALA A 376 -10.87 14.47 -3.96
CA ALA A 376 -12.03 14.36 -4.84
C ALA A 376 -11.99 15.33 -6.04
N GLU A 377 -11.58 16.58 -5.81
CA GLU A 377 -11.43 17.55 -6.89
C GLU A 377 -10.24 17.21 -7.78
N GLN A 378 -9.14 16.77 -7.18
CA GLN A 378 -7.97 16.36 -7.94
C GLN A 378 -8.30 15.16 -8.88
N LEU A 379 -9.25 14.28 -8.53
CA LEU A 379 -9.67 13.15 -9.38
C LEU A 379 -10.40 13.53 -10.66
N LYS A 380 -10.73 14.80 -10.83
CA LYS A 380 -11.27 15.34 -12.08
C LYS A 380 -10.23 15.36 -13.19
N TYR A 381 -8.96 15.10 -12.93
CA TYR A 381 -7.87 15.14 -13.91
C TYR A 381 -7.51 13.73 -14.40
N ARG A 382 -7.21 13.59 -15.70
CA ARG A 382 -6.85 12.30 -16.33
C ARG A 382 -5.49 11.79 -15.90
N TYR A 383 -4.51 12.69 -15.76
CA TYR A 383 -3.12 12.32 -15.58
C TYR A 383 -2.62 12.77 -14.22
N ARG A 384 -1.88 11.90 -13.53
CA ARG A 384 -1.28 12.15 -12.22
C ARG A 384 0.19 11.78 -12.26
N ILE A 385 0.98 12.36 -11.37
CA ILE A 385 2.38 11.97 -11.24
C ILE A 385 2.71 11.63 -9.80
N ASP A 386 3.44 10.53 -9.64
CA ASP A 386 4.04 10.12 -8.40
C ASP A 386 5.51 10.55 -8.36
N LEU A 387 5.83 11.36 -7.35
CA LEU A 387 7.15 11.92 -7.10
C LEU A 387 7.51 11.70 -5.64
N ASP A 388 8.68 11.14 -5.42
CA ASP A 388 9.27 11.01 -4.10
C ASP A 388 9.60 12.39 -3.51
N GLY A 389 9.53 12.45 -2.18
CA GLY A 389 10.01 13.58 -1.41
C GLY A 389 11.41 13.33 -0.85
N SER A 390 11.65 13.78 0.38
CA SER A 390 12.78 13.29 1.19
C SER A 390 12.65 11.79 1.52
N ALA A 391 11.41 11.30 1.57
CA ALA A 391 11.02 9.91 1.72
C ALA A 391 10.10 9.45 0.57
N ASN A 392 9.74 8.16 0.54
CA ASN A 392 8.86 7.60 -0.47
C ASN A 392 7.50 8.32 -0.48
N SER A 393 6.92 8.48 -1.65
CA SER A 393 5.60 9.10 -1.78
C SER A 393 4.51 8.10 -1.39
N GLU A 394 3.94 8.26 -0.19
CA GLU A 394 2.71 7.54 0.21
C GLU A 394 1.52 7.86 -0.73
N ARG A 395 1.64 8.94 -1.50
CA ARG A 395 0.67 9.32 -2.54
C ARG A 395 0.44 8.19 -3.54
N PHE A 396 1.49 7.43 -3.86
CA PHE A 396 1.41 6.37 -4.85
C PHE A 396 0.34 5.34 -4.51
N LEU A 397 0.21 5.00 -3.21
CA LEU A 397 -0.78 4.05 -2.73
C LEU A 397 -2.20 4.48 -3.11
N TRP A 398 -2.63 5.68 -2.73
CA TRP A 398 -4.00 6.09 -3.04
C TRP A 398 -4.19 6.37 -4.52
N LEU A 399 -3.15 6.81 -5.26
CA LEU A 399 -3.23 6.96 -6.72
C LEU A 399 -3.48 5.62 -7.42
N CYS A 400 -2.91 4.52 -6.91
CA CYS A 400 -3.13 3.18 -7.45
C CYS A 400 -4.60 2.76 -7.42
N GLN A 401 -5.40 3.34 -6.53
CA GLN A 401 -6.83 3.03 -6.38
C GLN A 401 -7.74 3.89 -7.27
N THR A 402 -7.15 4.75 -8.11
CA THR A 402 -7.90 5.69 -8.94
C THR A 402 -7.92 5.26 -10.39
N GLU A 403 -9.02 5.54 -11.11
CA GLU A 403 -9.05 5.44 -12.57
C GLU A 403 -8.44 6.68 -13.23
N THR A 404 -7.25 7.10 -12.78
CA THR A 404 -6.43 8.13 -13.42
C THR A 404 -5.10 7.51 -13.85
N THR A 405 -4.56 7.93 -14.99
CA THR A 405 -3.28 7.39 -15.45
C THR A 405 -2.16 7.99 -14.61
N VAL A 406 -1.39 7.12 -13.97
CA VAL A 406 -0.26 7.52 -13.13
C VAL A 406 1.01 7.52 -13.97
N PHE A 407 1.69 8.65 -13.96
CA PHE A 407 3.07 8.83 -14.39
C PHE A 407 3.94 8.58 -13.15
N ARG A 408 4.89 7.68 -13.25
CA ARG A 408 5.71 7.29 -12.10
C ARG A 408 7.17 7.47 -12.45
N VAL A 409 7.90 8.21 -11.61
CA VAL A 409 9.35 8.30 -11.78
C VAL A 409 9.96 6.90 -11.68
N HIS A 410 10.85 6.57 -12.60
CA HIS A 410 11.59 5.32 -12.61
C HIS A 410 12.95 5.52 -13.32
N PRO A 411 14.05 4.94 -12.82
CA PRO A 411 14.17 4.21 -11.54
C PRO A 411 14.00 5.13 -10.34
N ARG A 412 13.56 4.58 -9.20
CA ARG A 412 13.29 5.34 -7.97
C ARG A 412 14.44 5.17 -6.97
N PRO A 413 14.77 6.21 -6.18
CA PRO A 413 15.73 6.10 -5.09
C PRO A 413 15.16 5.33 -3.91
N MET A 414 13.82 5.26 -3.80
CA MET A 414 13.16 4.66 -2.65
C MET A 414 12.24 3.56 -3.09
N TYR A 415 12.42 2.41 -2.48
CA TYR A 415 11.59 1.24 -2.68
C TYR A 415 10.34 1.35 -1.82
N HIS A 416 9.18 1.19 -2.44
CA HIS A 416 7.88 1.20 -1.78
C HIS A 416 7.31 -0.21 -1.78
N TYR A 417 6.43 -0.55 -0.84
CA TYR A 417 5.67 -1.81 -0.86
C TYR A 417 5.06 -2.14 -2.24
N ALA A 418 4.60 -1.14 -2.99
CA ALA A 418 4.03 -1.33 -4.32
C ALA A 418 5.05 -1.70 -5.41
N ASP A 419 6.36 -1.65 -5.10
CA ASP A 419 7.44 -2.17 -5.94
C ASP A 419 7.78 -3.62 -5.64
N SER A 420 7.20 -4.20 -4.57
CA SER A 420 7.42 -5.62 -4.27
C SER A 420 7.07 -6.47 -5.49
N PRO A 421 7.87 -7.49 -5.84
CA PRO A 421 7.55 -8.43 -6.91
C PRO A 421 6.18 -9.09 -6.73
N ALA A 422 5.65 -9.12 -5.50
CA ALA A 422 4.30 -9.59 -5.21
C ALA A 422 3.17 -8.74 -5.84
N ILE A 423 3.43 -7.45 -6.09
CA ILE A 423 2.42 -6.45 -6.48
C ILE A 423 2.27 -6.32 -8.02
N ASP A 424 3.27 -6.78 -8.77
CA ASP A 424 3.22 -7.00 -10.23
C ASP A 424 2.67 -5.79 -11.03
N LEU A 425 3.14 -4.58 -10.69
CA LEU A 425 2.90 -3.36 -11.46
C LEU A 425 3.96 -3.21 -12.55
N GLN A 426 3.52 -3.17 -13.80
CA GLN A 426 4.37 -3.19 -14.98
C GLN A 426 4.37 -1.80 -15.68
N PRO A 427 5.56 -1.27 -16.02
CA PRO A 427 5.65 -0.03 -16.79
C PRO A 427 4.97 -0.22 -18.14
N TRP A 428 4.34 0.85 -18.65
CA TRP A 428 3.61 0.88 -19.93
C TRP A 428 2.36 -0.01 -20.02
N VAL A 429 2.05 -0.75 -18.95
CA VAL A 429 0.81 -1.54 -18.77
C VAL A 429 -0.05 -0.94 -17.68
N ASP A 430 0.53 -0.59 -16.53
CA ASP A 430 -0.22 -0.03 -15.38
C ASP A 430 0.09 1.45 -15.16
N TYR A 431 1.30 1.91 -15.47
CA TYR A 431 1.74 3.30 -15.33
C TYR A 431 2.68 3.74 -16.43
N VAL A 432 2.78 5.05 -16.64
CA VAL A 432 3.75 5.64 -17.57
C VAL A 432 5.06 5.88 -16.80
N PRO A 433 6.17 5.17 -17.10
CA PRO A 433 7.44 5.48 -16.48
C PRO A 433 7.96 6.84 -16.96
N VAL A 434 8.57 7.60 -16.07
CA VAL A 434 9.16 8.93 -16.34
C VAL A 434 10.57 8.95 -15.77
N ARG A 435 11.53 9.54 -16.50
CA ARG A 435 12.90 9.68 -16.01
C ARG A 435 12.96 10.53 -14.73
N PRO A 436 13.92 10.29 -13.82
CA PRO A 436 14.04 11.09 -12.59
C PRO A 436 14.24 12.59 -12.80
N ASP A 437 14.80 12.98 -13.94
CA ASP A 437 15.01 14.37 -14.33
C ASP A 437 13.79 15.03 -15.00
N LEU A 438 12.71 14.27 -15.19
CA LEU A 438 11.46 14.62 -15.86
C LEU A 438 11.59 15.04 -17.34
N SER A 439 12.73 14.74 -17.98
CA SER A 439 13.00 15.15 -19.37
C SER A 439 12.03 14.56 -20.40
N ASP A 440 11.47 13.39 -20.13
CA ASP A 440 10.53 12.68 -21.00
C ASP A 440 9.05 12.88 -20.60
N LEU A 441 8.75 13.62 -19.52
CA LEU A 441 7.39 13.84 -19.04
C LEU A 441 6.50 14.51 -20.09
N VAL A 442 6.95 15.63 -20.66
CA VAL A 442 6.18 16.39 -21.66
C VAL A 442 6.03 15.60 -22.96
N PRO A 443 7.09 14.98 -23.52
CA PRO A 443 6.95 14.04 -24.63
C PRO A 443 5.94 12.93 -24.39
N HIS A 444 5.92 12.33 -23.19
CA HIS A 444 4.94 11.29 -22.85
C HIS A 444 3.51 11.85 -22.81
N LEU A 445 3.29 13.02 -22.20
CA LEU A 445 1.97 13.66 -22.17
C LEU A 445 1.43 13.99 -23.57
N LEU A 446 2.30 14.36 -24.50
CA LEU A 446 1.92 14.72 -25.88
C LEU A 446 1.65 13.51 -26.77
N ARG A 447 2.29 12.37 -26.50
CA ARG A 447 2.22 11.17 -27.36
C ARG A 447 1.33 10.06 -26.82
N LEU A 448 0.95 10.13 -25.53
CA LEU A 448 0.14 9.10 -24.91
C LEU A 448 -1.27 9.09 -25.51
N ASP A 449 -1.61 7.98 -26.17
CA ASP A 449 -2.96 7.73 -26.66
C ASP A 449 -3.98 7.65 -25.50
N GLU A 450 -5.15 8.25 -25.69
CA GLU A 450 -6.22 8.32 -24.68
C GLU A 450 -6.80 6.96 -24.32
N GLY A 451 -6.96 6.06 -25.30
CA GLY A 451 -7.44 4.70 -25.08
C GLY A 451 -6.43 3.90 -24.24
N ARG A 452 -5.14 4.03 -24.58
CA ARG A 452 -4.05 3.45 -23.80
C ARG A 452 -3.99 4.02 -22.38
N ALA A 453 -4.07 5.33 -22.21
CA ALA A 453 -4.07 6.00 -20.91
C ALA A 453 -5.17 5.44 -20.00
N ARG A 454 -6.40 5.35 -20.52
CA ARG A 454 -7.55 4.79 -19.81
C ARG A 454 -7.33 3.33 -19.42
N SER A 455 -6.79 2.52 -20.34
CA SER A 455 -6.51 1.10 -20.08
C SER A 455 -5.49 0.93 -18.94
N MET A 456 -4.43 1.75 -18.94
CA MET A 456 -3.42 1.73 -17.88
C MET A 456 -4.01 2.11 -16.52
N ALA A 457 -4.82 3.16 -16.46
CA ALA A 457 -5.51 3.59 -15.25
C ALA A 457 -6.40 2.48 -14.66
N ARG A 458 -7.21 1.83 -15.51
CA ARG A 458 -8.05 0.69 -15.11
C ARG A 458 -7.24 -0.51 -14.65
N SER A 459 -6.13 -0.82 -15.35
CA SER A 459 -5.27 -1.92 -14.98
C SER A 459 -4.68 -1.74 -13.58
N MET A 460 -4.15 -0.54 -13.30
CA MET A 460 -3.62 -0.21 -11.98
C MET A 460 -4.70 -0.29 -10.89
N ALA A 461 -5.86 0.37 -11.08
CA ALA A 461 -6.97 0.35 -10.14
C ALA A 461 -7.43 -1.08 -9.80
N ARG A 462 -7.58 -1.92 -10.82
CA ARG A 462 -7.95 -3.33 -10.67
C ARG A 462 -6.90 -4.14 -9.92
N LYS A 463 -5.61 -3.90 -10.14
CA LYS A 463 -4.54 -4.56 -9.38
C LYS A 463 -4.54 -4.09 -7.93
N ALA A 464 -4.65 -2.78 -7.69
CA ALA A 464 -4.69 -2.16 -6.36
C ALA A 464 -5.75 -2.78 -5.46
N LYS A 465 -6.97 -3.00 -5.97
CA LYS A 465 -8.07 -3.68 -5.24
C LYS A 465 -7.69 -5.05 -4.66
N LYS A 466 -6.65 -5.72 -5.17
CA LYS A 466 -6.19 -7.04 -4.72
C LYS A 466 -5.18 -7.00 -3.59
N TRP A 467 -4.33 -5.97 -3.54
CA TRP A 467 -3.19 -5.90 -2.63
C TRP A 467 -3.26 -4.72 -1.63
N MET A 468 -4.22 -3.80 -1.83
CA MET A 468 -4.45 -2.64 -0.98
C MET A 468 -5.62 -2.80 -0.01
N THR A 469 -5.90 -4.02 0.44
CA THR A 469 -6.92 -4.28 1.45
C THR A 469 -6.27 -4.61 2.79
N SER A 470 -6.96 -4.32 3.90
CA SER A 470 -6.49 -4.74 5.22
C SER A 470 -6.18 -6.25 5.26
N LEU A 471 -7.05 -7.06 4.64
CA LEU A 471 -6.85 -8.50 4.49
C LEU A 471 -5.55 -8.86 3.76
N ALA A 472 -5.27 -8.26 2.60
CA ALA A 472 -4.08 -8.54 1.82
C ALA A 472 -2.79 -8.15 2.57
N VAL A 473 -2.84 -7.03 3.28
CA VAL A 473 -1.72 -6.50 4.08
C VAL A 473 -1.43 -7.36 5.31
N HIS A 474 -2.45 -7.89 5.98
CA HIS A 474 -2.25 -8.84 7.09
C HIS A 474 -1.74 -10.19 6.61
N ARG A 475 -2.25 -10.69 5.46
CA ARG A 475 -1.70 -11.89 4.80
C ARG A 475 -0.23 -11.71 4.43
N ALA A 476 0.12 -10.52 3.95
CA ALA A 476 1.49 -10.18 3.61
C ALA A 476 2.43 -10.24 4.83
N LEU A 477 1.99 -9.68 5.95
CA LEU A 477 2.72 -9.72 7.22
C LEU A 477 2.90 -11.15 7.74
N LEU A 478 1.83 -11.95 7.74
CA LEU A 478 1.90 -13.34 8.18
C LEU A 478 2.85 -14.18 7.31
N ALA A 479 2.83 -13.95 5.98
CA ALA A 479 3.76 -14.59 5.06
C ALA A 479 5.21 -14.21 5.38
N ALA A 480 5.48 -12.93 5.56
CA ALA A 480 6.79 -12.42 5.95
C ALA A 480 7.30 -13.06 7.25
N MET A 481 6.47 -13.11 8.28
CA MET A 481 6.80 -13.72 9.57
C MET A 481 7.14 -15.20 9.43
N ARG A 482 6.35 -15.97 8.65
CA ARG A 482 6.62 -17.39 8.42
C ARG A 482 7.93 -17.65 7.67
N GLU A 483 8.21 -16.86 6.63
CA GLU A 483 9.46 -17.00 5.88
C GLU A 483 10.67 -16.58 6.74
N ILE A 484 10.54 -15.53 7.57
CA ILE A 484 11.58 -15.12 8.53
C ILE A 484 11.84 -16.20 9.59
N SER A 485 10.77 -16.73 10.20
CA SER A 485 10.85 -17.81 11.19
C SER A 485 11.50 -19.07 10.60
N GLY A 486 11.08 -19.50 9.41
CA GLY A 486 11.67 -20.67 8.75
C GLY A 486 13.15 -20.51 8.43
N MET A 487 13.64 -19.29 8.21
CA MET A 487 15.08 -19.04 8.10
C MET A 487 15.79 -19.18 9.45
N GLN A 488 15.15 -18.74 10.55
CA GLN A 488 15.72 -18.83 11.90
C GLN A 488 15.73 -20.26 12.47
N ASP A 489 14.70 -21.06 12.20
CA ASP A 489 14.58 -22.44 12.69
C ASP A 489 15.67 -23.37 12.13
N THR A 490 16.24 -23.05 10.95
CA THR A 490 17.38 -23.81 10.38
C THR A 490 18.68 -23.66 11.17
N HIS A 491 18.68 -22.96 12.31
CA HIS A 491 19.85 -22.67 13.12
C HIS A 491 19.96 -23.46 14.44
N ASP A 492 18.87 -24.04 14.94
CA ASP A 492 18.84 -24.77 16.22
C ASP A 492 18.97 -26.30 16.05
N SER A 493 19.36 -26.78 14.86
CA SER A 493 19.52 -28.22 14.55
C SER A 493 20.93 -28.62 14.14
#